data_AF-A0A158CX97-F1
#
_entry.id   AF-A0A158CX97-F1
#
_cell.length_a   1.000
_cell.length_b   1.000
_cell.length_c   1.000
_cell.angle_alpha   90.00
_cell.angle_beta   90.00
_cell.angle_gamma   90.00
#
_symmetry.space_group_name_H-M   'P 1'
#
loop_
_entity.id
_entity.type
_entity.pdbx_description
1 polymer ?
#
loop_
_entity_poly.entity_id
_entity_poly.type
_entity_poly.pdbx_seq_one_letter_code
_entity_poly.pdbx_strand_id
1 'polypeptide(L)'
;MPLTRRQQWDEVKDFSHAVARYMARLMPERFSAVLGPKNRVKTIFIDYLRNSKGASTVAAYSARARSGMGVSMLIAWDELKDIGRADQWTIKTAARRMHSLRADPWDGFHRTRQGITVAMRRAVGLR
;
A
#
# COMPACT_ATOMS: atom_id res chain seq x y z
N MET A 1 -0.51 -3.95 -5.22
CA MET A 1 -1.48 -4.75 -6.00
C MET A 1 -0.76 -5.29 -7.23
N PRO A 2 -0.69 -6.62 -7.43
CA PRO A 2 -0.07 -7.19 -8.62
C PRO A 2 -0.93 -6.88 -9.86
N LEU A 3 -0.31 -6.47 -10.97
CA LEU A 3 -0.97 -6.21 -12.25
C LEU A 3 -0.25 -7.01 -13.35
N THR A 4 -1.00 -7.55 -14.30
CA THR A 4 -0.44 -8.04 -15.57
C THR A 4 0.17 -6.87 -16.34
N ARG A 5 1.29 -7.10 -17.03
CA ARG A 5 2.03 -6.05 -17.77
C ARG A 5 1.30 -5.63 -19.05
N ARG A 6 0.13 -5.01 -18.92
CA ARG A 6 -0.71 -4.51 -20.01
C ARG A 6 -0.88 -2.99 -19.98
N GLN A 7 -0.70 -2.39 -18.80
CA GLN A 7 -0.84 -0.95 -18.58
C GLN A 7 0.50 -0.23 -18.59
N GLN A 8 0.48 1.02 -19.05
CA GLN A 8 1.65 1.91 -19.02
C GLN A 8 1.83 2.58 -17.65
N TRP A 9 3.00 3.16 -17.39
CA TRP A 9 3.31 3.84 -16.13
C TRP A 9 2.28 4.92 -15.76
N ASP A 10 2.00 5.83 -16.69
CA ASP A 10 1.05 6.91 -16.47
C ASP A 10 -0.37 6.38 -16.22
N GLU A 11 -0.73 5.29 -16.89
CA GLU A 11 -2.01 4.64 -16.71
C GLU A 11 -2.23 4.11 -15.28
N VAL A 12 -1.21 3.42 -14.74
CA VAL A 12 -1.24 2.90 -13.38
C VAL A 12 -1.21 4.03 -12.35
N LYS A 13 -0.40 5.07 -12.60
CA LYS A 13 -0.31 6.24 -11.74
C LYS A 13 -1.63 6.98 -11.68
N ASP A 14 -2.25 7.28 -12.82
CA ASP A 14 -3.51 8.00 -12.90
C ASP A 14 -4.64 7.21 -12.26
N PHE A 15 -4.70 5.90 -12.47
CA PHE A 15 -5.66 5.04 -11.80
C PHE A 15 -5.49 5.06 -10.27
N SER A 16 -4.25 4.95 -9.78
CA SER A 16 -3.98 5.01 -8.33
C SER A 16 -4.32 6.38 -7.72
N HIS A 17 -4.11 7.47 -8.48
CA HIS A 17 -4.50 8.82 -8.07
C HIS A 17 -6.03 8.97 -8.04
N ALA A 18 -6.74 8.42 -9.02
CA ALA A 18 -8.20 8.44 -9.05
C ALA A 18 -8.80 7.68 -7.86
N VAL A 19 -8.24 6.53 -7.49
CA VAL A 19 -8.61 5.80 -6.25
C VAL A 19 -8.40 6.69 -5.01
N ALA A 20 -7.24 7.34 -4.89
CA ALA A 20 -6.95 8.24 -3.77
C ALA A 20 -7.97 9.39 -3.68
N ARG A 21 -8.28 10.03 -4.81
CA ARG A 21 -9.27 11.13 -4.90
C ARG A 21 -10.68 10.65 -4.58
N TYR A 22 -11.06 9.45 -5.04
CA TYR A 22 -12.36 8.86 -4.76
C TYR A 22 -12.54 8.63 -3.25
N MET A 23 -11.54 8.04 -2.58
CA MET A 23 -11.57 7.82 -1.13
C MET A 23 -11.61 9.14 -0.34
N ALA A 24 -10.84 10.14 -0.75
CA ALA A 24 -10.85 11.46 -0.12
C ALA A 24 -12.16 12.23 -0.33
N ARG A 25 -12.92 11.94 -1.39
CA ARG A 25 -14.28 12.47 -1.57
C ARG A 25 -15.31 11.74 -0.71
N LEU A 26 -15.16 10.42 -0.56
CA LEU A 26 -16.10 9.59 0.18
C LEU A 26 -15.97 9.77 1.70
N MET A 27 -14.75 9.94 2.20
CA MET A 27 -14.44 10.12 3.62
C MET A 27 -13.39 11.24 3.81
N PRO A 28 -13.75 12.51 3.52
CA PRO A 28 -12.84 13.66 3.60
C PRO A 28 -12.29 13.91 5.01
N GLU A 29 -13.00 13.48 6.05
CA GLU A 29 -12.58 13.55 7.45
C GLU A 29 -11.52 12.51 7.81
N ARG A 30 -11.29 11.51 6.94
CA ARG A 30 -10.30 10.44 7.13
C ARG A 30 -9.15 10.50 6.15
N PHE A 31 -9.39 10.92 4.91
CA PHE A 31 -8.41 10.81 3.83
C PHE A 31 -8.12 12.11 3.11
N SER A 32 -6.88 12.23 2.65
CA SER A 32 -6.43 13.28 1.74
C SER A 32 -5.77 12.66 0.50
N ALA A 33 -5.97 13.30 -0.65
CA ALA A 33 -5.31 12.96 -1.91
C ALA A 33 -4.28 14.03 -2.33
N VAL A 34 -3.98 15.00 -1.46
CA VAL A 34 -3.09 16.12 -1.77
C VAL A 34 -1.79 16.00 -0.97
N LEU A 35 -0.66 16.13 -1.66
CA LEU A 35 0.66 16.05 -1.06
C LEU A 35 0.90 17.21 -0.07
N GLY A 36 1.64 16.92 1.00
CA GLY A 36 2.14 17.93 1.95
C GLY A 36 1.51 17.80 3.35
N PRO A 37 2.28 18.03 4.43
CA PRO A 37 1.78 17.87 5.81
C PRO A 37 0.55 18.72 6.12
N LYS A 38 0.49 19.95 5.58
CA LYS A 38 -0.63 20.88 5.75
C LYS A 38 -1.95 20.35 5.18
N ASN A 39 -1.88 19.48 4.16
CA ASN A 39 -3.04 18.96 3.47
C ASN A 39 -3.58 17.66 4.09
N ARG A 40 -3.05 17.21 5.23
CA ARG A 40 -3.46 15.98 5.91
C ARG A 40 -3.51 16.09 7.43
N VAL A 41 -3.79 17.28 7.95
CA VAL A 41 -3.91 17.47 9.40
C VAL A 41 -5.07 16.62 9.91
N LYS A 42 -4.77 15.66 10.80
CA LYS A 42 -5.70 14.65 11.33
C LYS A 42 -6.31 13.68 10.30
N THR A 43 -5.79 13.65 9.07
CA THR A 43 -6.22 12.71 8.03
C THR A 43 -5.03 11.90 7.50
N ILE A 44 -5.33 10.85 6.75
CA ILE A 44 -4.34 9.97 6.14
C ILE A 44 -4.20 10.33 4.67
N PHE A 45 -2.98 10.68 4.24
CA PHE A 45 -2.69 10.85 2.82
C PHE A 45 -2.52 9.49 2.13
N ILE A 46 -3.29 9.26 1.07
CA ILE A 46 -3.14 8.06 0.23
C ILE A 46 -2.05 8.36 -0.81
N ASP A 47 -0.82 7.92 -0.52
CA ASP A 47 0.37 8.19 -1.32
C ASP A 47 0.41 7.39 -2.63
N TYR A 48 -0.15 7.97 -3.70
CA TYR A 48 -0.13 7.41 -5.05
C TYR A 48 1.20 7.68 -5.80
N LEU A 49 2.09 8.51 -5.26
CA LEU A 49 3.27 8.99 -5.99
C LEU A 49 4.31 7.89 -6.23
N ARG A 50 4.27 6.83 -5.43
CA ARG A 50 5.12 5.63 -5.55
C ARG A 50 4.91 4.84 -6.83
N ASN A 51 3.85 5.13 -7.60
CA ASN A 51 3.55 4.48 -8.87
C ASN A 51 4.12 5.23 -10.09
N SER A 52 4.91 6.29 -9.88
CA SER A 52 5.63 6.96 -10.98
C SER A 52 6.80 6.11 -11.48
N LYS A 53 7.13 6.22 -12.77
CA LYS A 53 8.34 5.59 -13.32
C LYS A 53 9.58 6.02 -12.53
N GLY A 54 10.38 5.06 -12.09
CA GLY A 54 11.59 5.29 -11.28
C GLY A 54 11.35 5.46 -9.78
N ALA A 55 10.10 5.59 -9.32
CA ALA A 55 9.79 5.55 -7.91
C ALA A 55 9.90 4.13 -7.33
N SER A 56 10.17 4.03 -6.04
CA SER A 56 10.30 2.75 -5.33
C SER A 56 9.51 2.71 -4.03
N THR A 57 9.17 1.49 -3.62
CA THR A 57 8.60 1.16 -2.31
C THR A 57 9.55 0.22 -1.61
N VAL A 58 9.59 0.28 -0.28
CA VAL A 58 10.43 -0.61 0.53
C VAL A 58 10.07 -2.07 0.27
N ALA A 59 11.08 -2.93 0.18
CA ALA A 59 10.87 -4.35 -0.05
C ALA A 59 10.26 -5.03 1.19
N ALA A 60 9.42 -6.04 0.98
CA ALA A 60 8.99 -6.93 2.06
C ALA A 60 10.21 -7.53 2.77
N TYR A 61 10.12 -7.67 4.09
CA TYR A 61 11.19 -8.15 4.98
C TYR A 61 12.47 -7.31 5.05
N SER A 62 12.53 -6.17 4.36
CA SER A 62 13.69 -5.27 4.47
C SER A 62 13.63 -4.40 5.73
N ALA A 63 14.80 -4.13 6.30
CA ALA A 63 14.98 -3.27 7.47
C ALA A 63 14.86 -1.79 7.10
N ARG A 64 14.45 -0.97 8.08
CA ARG A 64 14.36 0.49 7.97
C ARG A 64 15.46 1.13 8.79
N ALA A 65 16.19 2.08 8.20
CA ALA A 65 17.21 2.87 8.87
C ALA A 65 16.57 3.93 9.79
N ARG A 66 15.98 3.48 10.89
CA ARG A 66 15.37 4.28 11.96
C ARG A 66 15.70 3.64 13.31
N SER A 67 15.51 4.38 14.41
CA SER A 67 15.66 3.82 15.76
C SER A 67 14.84 2.55 15.91
N GLY A 68 15.44 1.52 16.50
CA GLY A 68 14.87 0.18 16.63
C GLY A 68 15.01 -0.72 15.40
N MET A 69 15.38 -0.20 14.22
CA MET A 69 15.53 -0.96 12.98
C MET A 69 14.30 -1.81 12.64
N GLY A 70 13.14 -1.15 12.55
CA GLY A 70 11.87 -1.80 12.17
C GLY A 70 11.98 -2.51 10.82
N VAL A 71 11.22 -3.59 10.62
CA VAL A 71 11.20 -4.41 9.40
C VAL A 71 9.84 -4.31 8.73
N SER A 72 9.82 -4.20 7.40
CA SER A 72 8.58 -4.20 6.60
C SER A 72 7.97 -5.61 6.55
N MET A 73 7.30 -6.02 7.62
CA MET A 73 6.68 -7.35 7.73
C MET A 73 5.39 -7.45 6.93
N LEU A 74 5.17 -8.63 6.32
CA LEU A 74 3.89 -8.99 5.74
C LEU A 74 2.89 -9.34 6.84
N ILE A 75 1.63 -8.96 6.62
CA ILE A 75 0.52 -9.24 7.54
C ILE A 75 -0.71 -9.73 6.77
N ALA A 76 -1.55 -10.51 7.45
CA ALA A 76 -2.85 -10.95 6.95
C ALA A 76 -3.93 -9.87 7.17
N TRP A 77 -5.06 -10.00 6.47
CA TRP A 77 -6.15 -9.02 6.56
C TRP A 77 -6.88 -9.05 7.90
N ASP A 78 -7.07 -10.22 8.47
CA ASP A 78 -7.77 -10.47 9.73
C ASP A 78 -6.99 -9.96 10.96
N GLU A 79 -5.66 -9.95 10.89
CA GLU A 79 -4.81 -9.45 11.97
C GLU A 79 -4.56 -7.94 11.94
N LEU A 80 -4.93 -7.24 10.86
CA LEU A 80 -4.67 -5.80 10.70
C LEU A 80 -5.20 -4.97 11.88
N LYS A 81 -6.37 -5.33 12.41
CA LYS A 81 -7.01 -4.66 13.56
C LYS A 81 -6.21 -4.78 14.86
N ASP A 82 -5.36 -5.79 14.98
CA ASP A 82 -4.56 -6.10 16.17
C ASP A 82 -3.15 -5.49 16.09
N ILE A 83 -2.81 -4.86 14.96
CA ILE A 83 -1.52 -4.18 14.75
C ILE A 83 -1.54 -2.82 15.45
N GLY A 84 -0.80 -2.72 16.55
CA GLY A 84 -0.69 -1.45 17.30
C GLY A 84 0.29 -0.45 16.70
N ARG A 85 1.34 -0.91 16.01
CA ARG A 85 2.39 -0.03 15.47
C ARG A 85 2.98 -0.56 14.16
N ALA A 86 3.29 0.35 13.25
CA ALA A 86 3.94 0.04 11.97
C ALA A 86 5.39 -0.47 12.10
N ASP A 87 6.04 -0.23 13.24
CA ASP A 87 7.43 -0.63 13.55
C ASP A 87 7.52 -1.72 14.63
N GLN A 88 6.42 -2.43 14.91
CA GLN A 88 6.36 -3.40 16.02
C GLN A 88 7.32 -4.59 15.88
N TRP A 89 7.74 -4.91 14.65
CA TRP A 89 8.78 -5.90 14.40
C TRP A 89 10.08 -5.24 13.97
N THR A 90 11.17 -5.65 14.60
CA THR A 90 12.53 -5.18 14.33
C THR A 90 13.38 -6.30 13.75
N ILE A 91 14.60 -6.00 13.32
CA ILE A 91 15.57 -7.02 12.89
C ILE A 91 15.77 -8.14 13.92
N LYS A 92 15.58 -7.85 15.23
CA LYS A 92 15.73 -8.82 16.32
C LYS A 92 14.53 -9.75 16.46
N THR A 93 13.35 -9.34 15.99
CA THR A 93 12.08 -10.05 16.24
C THR A 93 11.43 -10.57 14.96
N ALA A 94 11.82 -10.06 13.78
CA ALA A 94 11.23 -10.39 12.49
C ALA A 94 11.33 -11.89 12.16
N ALA A 95 12.49 -12.51 12.37
CA ALA A 95 12.67 -13.94 12.10
C ALA A 95 11.72 -14.81 12.95
N ARG A 96 11.64 -14.53 14.26
CA ARG A 96 10.70 -15.23 15.16
C ARG A 96 9.24 -15.05 14.74
N ARG A 97 8.85 -13.85 14.29
CA ARG A 97 7.52 -13.62 13.73
C ARG A 97 7.29 -14.46 12.48
N MET A 98 8.24 -14.50 11.55
CA MET A 98 8.13 -15.31 10.34
C MET A 98 7.91 -16.79 10.65
N HIS A 99 8.64 -17.34 11.64
CA HIS A 99 8.45 -18.71 12.09
C HIS A 99 7.12 -18.98 12.80
N SER A 100 6.46 -17.94 13.34
CA SER A 100 5.17 -18.10 14.02
C SER A 100 3.97 -18.02 13.07
N LEU A 101 4.19 -17.65 11.80
CA LEU A 101 3.12 -17.59 10.80
C LEU A 101 2.70 -19.00 10.41
N ARG A 102 1.40 -19.29 10.45
CA ARG A 102 0.84 -20.58 10.01
C ARG A 102 0.77 -20.72 8.49
N ALA A 103 0.75 -19.59 7.79
CA ALA A 103 0.70 -19.48 6.34
C ALA A 103 1.37 -18.19 5.89
N ASP A 104 1.80 -18.12 4.64
CA ASP A 104 2.26 -16.87 4.02
C ASP A 104 1.07 -15.91 3.83
N PRO A 105 1.08 -14.72 4.46
CA PRO A 105 0.02 -13.73 4.29
C PRO A 105 -0.18 -13.27 2.84
N TRP A 106 0.83 -13.44 1.99
CA TRP A 106 0.79 -13.10 0.58
C TRP A 106 0.73 -14.33 -0.34
N ASP A 107 0.29 -15.49 0.16
CA ASP A 107 0.06 -16.64 -0.73
C ASP A 107 -0.85 -16.23 -1.91
N GLY A 108 -0.46 -16.66 -3.11
CA GLY A 108 -1.11 -16.29 -4.36
C GLY A 108 -0.62 -14.99 -4.99
N PHE A 109 0.18 -14.14 -4.32
CA PHE A 109 0.65 -12.85 -4.87
C PHE A 109 1.27 -13.00 -6.27
N HIS A 110 2.15 -13.99 -6.47
CA HIS A 110 2.81 -14.26 -7.75
C HIS A 110 1.89 -14.92 -8.80
N ARG A 111 0.81 -15.58 -8.35
CA ARG A 111 -0.16 -16.28 -9.21
C ARG A 111 -1.27 -15.35 -9.68
N THR A 112 -1.53 -14.25 -8.97
CA THR A 112 -2.57 -13.29 -9.33
C THR A 112 -2.39 -12.74 -10.75
N ARG A 113 -3.47 -12.74 -11.52
CA ARG A 113 -3.56 -12.16 -12.87
C ARG A 113 -4.75 -11.23 -12.92
N GLN A 114 -4.48 -9.93 -12.87
CA GLN A 114 -5.51 -8.88 -12.93
C GLN A 114 -4.95 -7.64 -13.65
N GLY A 115 -5.83 -6.82 -14.18
CA GLY A 115 -5.50 -5.56 -14.85
C GLY A 115 -6.54 -4.50 -14.55
N ILE A 116 -6.23 -3.25 -14.91
CA ILE A 116 -7.19 -2.14 -14.76
C ILE A 116 -8.26 -2.27 -15.85
N THR A 117 -9.51 -2.41 -15.45
CA THR A 117 -10.65 -2.57 -16.37
C THR A 117 -11.39 -1.26 -16.60
N VAL A 118 -12.18 -1.19 -17.68
CA VAL A 118 -13.08 -0.05 -17.94
C VAL A 118 -14.08 0.16 -16.79
N ALA A 119 -14.62 -0.92 -16.22
CA ALA A 119 -15.52 -0.84 -15.07
C ALA A 119 -14.84 -0.20 -13.86
N MET A 120 -13.60 -0.59 -13.56
CA MET A 120 -12.80 -0.01 -12.47
C MET A 120 -12.52 1.49 -12.70
N ARG A 121 -12.16 1.88 -13.93
CA ARG A 121 -11.96 3.29 -14.31
C ARG A 121 -13.20 4.12 -14.05
N ARG A 122 -14.36 3.64 -14.53
CA ARG A 122 -15.66 4.30 -14.33
C ARG A 122 -16.00 4.45 -12.84
N ALA A 123 -15.75 3.41 -12.04
CA ALA A 123 -16.01 3.42 -10.60
C ALA A 123 -15.23 4.52 -9.85
N VAL A 124 -14.07 4.93 -10.36
CA VAL A 124 -13.24 6.01 -9.78
C VAL A 124 -13.34 7.34 -10.55
N GLY A 125 -14.30 7.45 -11.49
CA GLY A 125 -14.55 8.68 -12.24
C GLY A 125 -13.54 8.97 -13.36
N LEU A 126 -12.80 7.96 -13.81
CA LEU A 126 -12.01 8.03 -15.04
C LEU A 126 -12.87 7.65 -16.24
N ARG A 127 -12.65 8.34 -17.37
CA ARG A 127 -13.26 8.00 -18.67
C ARG A 127 -12.64 6.72 -19.23
#